data_AF-A0A381TCP9-F1
#
_entry.id   AF-A0A381TCP9-F1
#
_cell.length_a   1.000
_cell.length_b   1.000
_cell.length_c   1.000
_cell.angle_alpha   90.00
_cell.angle_beta   90.00
_cell.angle_gamma   90.00
#
_symmetry.space_group_name_H-M   'P 1'
#
loop_
_entity.id
_entity.type
_entity.pdbx_description
1 polymer ?
#
loop_
_entity_poly.entity_id
_entity_poly.type
_entity_poly.pdbx_seq_one_letter_code
_entity_poly.pdbx_strand_id
1 'polypeptide(L)'
;MANKGHYRRIGGTRQGIYVCSPSGVLLSSINSLKADDVLEMIKSGLDKWNALPLSERQISSDFIPKAMHRWENSYPDHGMVLKSSKIDLFTDPPVQSERSDRWNIDHVWFNKAEARLWLPEDPQEGDFYELPDVITDRLFCFHLVDNARGQTLPFAPQDIKESHLQIEVLIRRQTSVQIKITGHSKTVARGQWLLGQNDWTPNYELNHDMQTNLIGKASYDLGLEKFTEFEMVAIGKRYGKTENNGRQNSPDSGYIGFLFTLAKGDPSDRIAPAFVDVYNADWIIQP
;
A
#
# COMPACT_ATOMS: atom_id res chain seq x y z
N MET A 1 9.09 11.23 -21.92
CA MET A 1 10.31 11.55 -21.15
C MET A 1 11.08 10.30 -20.72
N ALA A 2 10.49 9.40 -19.92
CA ALA A 2 11.19 8.24 -19.35
C ALA A 2 11.89 7.32 -20.38
N ASN A 3 11.31 7.12 -21.57
CA ASN A 3 11.94 6.35 -22.65
C ASN A 3 13.25 6.96 -23.20
N LYS A 4 13.52 8.24 -22.93
CA LYS A 4 14.76 8.94 -23.30
C LYS A 4 15.79 8.97 -22.16
N GLY A 5 15.44 8.42 -21.00
CA GLY A 5 16.19 8.45 -19.75
C GLY A 5 17.44 7.57 -19.72
N HIS A 6 17.93 7.38 -18.50
CA HIS A 6 19.07 6.54 -18.16
C HIS A 6 18.84 5.05 -18.49
N TYR A 7 17.58 4.60 -18.57
CA TYR A 7 17.22 3.29 -19.14
C TYR A 7 16.48 3.45 -20.46
N ARG A 8 17.14 3.05 -21.55
CA ARG A 8 16.60 3.13 -22.92
C ARG A 8 16.07 1.80 -23.45
N ARG A 9 16.32 0.70 -22.71
CA ARG A 9 15.89 -0.65 -23.12
C ARG A 9 14.36 -0.74 -23.06
N ILE A 10 13.74 -1.25 -24.11
CA ILE A 10 12.32 -1.61 -24.13
C ILE A 10 12.09 -2.70 -23.07
N GLY A 11 11.07 -2.53 -22.22
CA GLY A 11 10.79 -3.41 -21.09
C GLY A 11 11.74 -3.26 -19.89
N GLY A 12 12.72 -2.35 -19.94
CA GLY A 12 13.55 -2.03 -18.78
C GLY A 12 12.84 -1.11 -17.78
N THR A 13 13.28 -1.11 -16.53
CA THR A 13 12.75 -0.20 -15.50
C THR A 13 12.81 1.26 -15.96
N ARG A 14 11.79 2.03 -15.57
CA ARG A 14 11.72 3.49 -15.75
C ARG A 14 11.84 4.22 -14.41
N GLN A 15 12.10 3.49 -13.33
CA GLN A 15 12.33 4.07 -12.01
C GLN A 15 13.61 4.89 -12.01
N GLY A 16 13.55 6.07 -11.40
CA GLY A 16 14.67 6.97 -11.26
C GLY A 16 14.22 8.41 -11.07
N ILE A 17 15.20 9.30 -11.00
CA ILE A 17 15.01 10.74 -10.85
C ILE A 17 15.21 11.38 -12.22
N TYR A 18 14.33 12.30 -12.57
CA TYR A 18 14.32 12.98 -13.87
C TYR A 18 14.25 14.49 -13.66
N VAL A 19 15.05 15.22 -14.43
CA VAL A 19 14.97 16.68 -14.56
C VAL A 19 14.48 16.98 -15.98
N CYS A 20 13.43 17.79 -16.10
CA CYS A 20 12.79 18.08 -17.38
C CYS A 20 12.35 19.55 -17.52
N SER A 21 12.20 20.01 -18.77
CA SER A 21 11.57 21.28 -19.09
C SER A 21 10.04 21.23 -18.87
N PRO A 22 9.33 22.37 -18.83
CA PRO A 22 7.86 22.40 -18.79
C PRO A 22 7.23 21.75 -20.03
N SER A 23 7.92 21.83 -21.18
CA SER A 23 7.54 21.14 -22.42
C SER A 23 7.81 19.62 -22.40
N GLY A 24 8.36 19.08 -21.31
CA GLY A 24 8.62 17.64 -21.13
C GLY A 24 9.92 17.15 -21.79
N VAL A 25 10.81 18.07 -22.20
CA VAL A 25 12.15 17.75 -22.70
C VAL A 25 12.99 17.24 -21.53
N LEU A 26 13.60 16.07 -21.71
CA LEU A 26 14.49 15.50 -20.72
C LEU A 26 15.83 16.24 -20.71
N LEU A 27 16.26 16.71 -19.53
CA LEU A 27 17.54 17.39 -19.34
C LEU A 27 18.57 16.46 -18.73
N SER A 28 18.23 15.78 -17.64
CA SER A 28 19.08 14.77 -17.01
C SER A 28 18.22 13.73 -16.30
N SER A 29 18.82 12.56 -16.05
CA SER A 29 18.16 11.53 -15.24
C SER A 29 19.18 10.53 -14.71
N ILE A 30 18.85 9.89 -13.60
CA ILE A 30 19.64 8.82 -12.99
C ILE A 30 18.72 7.84 -12.24
N ASN A 31 19.15 6.60 -12.08
CA ASN A 31 18.60 5.68 -11.08
C ASN A 31 19.70 5.34 -10.07
N SER A 32 19.82 6.17 -9.04
CA SER A 32 20.78 5.98 -7.95
C SER A 32 20.15 6.47 -6.65
N LEU A 33 20.48 5.80 -5.55
CA LEU A 33 20.16 6.22 -4.20
C LEU A 33 21.32 7.00 -3.55
N LYS A 34 22.47 7.13 -4.22
CA LYS A 34 23.63 7.87 -3.70
C LYS A 34 23.39 9.36 -3.86
N ALA A 35 23.36 10.07 -2.74
CA ALA A 35 23.04 11.51 -2.71
C ALA A 35 23.98 12.34 -3.61
N ASP A 36 25.28 12.03 -3.61
CA ASP A 36 26.27 12.76 -4.40
C ASP A 36 26.02 12.60 -5.91
N ASP A 37 25.81 11.38 -6.40
CA ASP A 37 25.49 11.11 -7.80
C ASP A 37 24.21 11.83 -8.24
N VAL A 38 23.19 11.86 -7.35
CA VAL A 38 21.92 12.56 -7.60
C VAL A 38 22.14 14.06 -7.68
N LEU A 39 22.94 14.63 -6.78
CA LEU A 39 23.28 16.05 -6.78
C LEU A 39 24.03 16.43 -8.06
N GLU A 40 25.01 15.63 -8.49
CA GLU A 40 25.73 15.86 -9.75
C GLU A 40 24.79 15.81 -10.96
N MET A 41 23.87 14.84 -11.01
CA MET A 41 22.86 14.73 -12.06
C MET A 41 21.93 15.95 -12.09
N ILE A 42 21.52 16.47 -10.92
CA ILE A 42 20.70 17.67 -10.81
C ILE A 42 21.47 18.90 -11.30
N LYS A 43 22.74 19.05 -10.91
CA LYS A 43 23.61 20.15 -11.39
C LYS A 43 23.74 20.12 -12.91
N SER A 44 23.99 18.96 -13.51
CA SER A 44 24.01 18.79 -14.97
C SER A 44 22.67 19.15 -15.62
N GLY A 45 21.56 18.81 -14.99
CA GLY A 45 20.21 19.20 -15.43
C GLY A 45 20.00 20.71 -15.37
N LEU A 46 20.49 21.36 -14.32
CA LEU A 46 20.42 22.81 -14.13
C LEU A 46 21.27 23.56 -15.16
N ASP A 47 22.45 23.07 -15.49
CA ASP A 47 23.28 23.66 -16.56
C ASP A 47 22.55 23.61 -17.91
N LYS A 48 21.93 22.46 -18.23
CA LYS A 48 21.12 22.30 -19.45
C LYS A 48 19.89 23.20 -19.43
N TRP A 49 19.21 23.32 -18.28
CA TRP A 49 18.12 24.27 -18.09
C TRP A 49 18.57 25.70 -18.38
N ASN A 50 19.72 26.11 -17.85
CA ASN A 50 20.31 27.43 -18.04
C ASN A 50 20.78 27.69 -19.48
N ALA A 51 20.91 26.65 -20.30
CA ALA A 51 21.18 26.78 -21.73
C ALA A 51 19.91 26.82 -22.60
N LEU A 52 18.72 26.50 -22.06
CA LEU A 52 17.47 26.53 -22.83
C LEU A 52 17.06 27.97 -23.19
N PRO A 53 16.44 28.20 -24.35
CA PRO A 53 15.76 29.47 -24.64
C PRO A 53 14.69 29.78 -23.58
N LEU A 54 14.43 31.08 -23.32
CA LEU A 54 13.40 31.53 -22.38
C LEU A 54 12.03 30.91 -22.66
N SER A 55 11.66 30.78 -23.93
CA SER A 55 10.40 30.16 -24.38
C SER A 55 10.26 28.69 -23.98
N GLU A 56 11.36 27.97 -23.78
CA GLU A 56 11.37 26.55 -23.36
C GLU A 56 11.44 26.39 -21.83
N ARG A 57 11.73 27.47 -21.10
CA ARG A 57 11.73 27.49 -19.62
C ARG A 57 10.39 27.92 -19.05
N GLN A 58 9.51 28.45 -19.89
CA GLN A 58 8.22 28.97 -19.50
C GLN A 58 7.13 28.04 -20.01
N ILE A 59 6.09 27.91 -19.18
CA ILE A 59 4.82 27.40 -19.64
C ILE A 59 3.93 28.60 -19.95
N SER A 60 3.06 28.47 -20.93
CA SER A 60 2.14 29.55 -21.27
C SER A 60 1.28 29.91 -20.04
N SER A 61 1.04 31.20 -19.81
CA SER A 61 0.30 31.66 -18.62
C SER A 61 -1.17 31.20 -18.61
N ASP A 62 -1.71 30.83 -19.77
CA ASP A 62 -3.04 30.26 -19.95
C ASP A 62 -3.04 28.71 -19.93
N PHE A 63 -1.88 28.08 -19.75
CA PHE A 63 -1.81 26.63 -19.65
C PHE A 63 -2.34 26.16 -18.29
N ILE A 64 -3.49 25.50 -18.33
CA ILE A 64 -4.09 24.85 -17.16
C ILE A 64 -3.82 23.35 -17.30
N PRO A 65 -2.93 22.76 -16.47
CA PRO A 65 -2.69 21.33 -16.51
C PRO A 65 -3.97 20.58 -16.15
N LYS A 66 -4.45 19.73 -17.06
CA LYS A 66 -5.55 18.80 -16.79
C LYS A 66 -4.96 17.43 -16.44
N ALA A 67 -5.03 17.04 -15.16
CA ALA A 67 -4.74 15.66 -14.78
C ALA A 67 -5.82 14.75 -15.38
N MET A 68 -5.41 13.62 -16.00
CA MET A 68 -6.35 12.71 -16.65
C MET A 68 -7.19 11.94 -15.62
N HIS A 69 -6.54 11.34 -14.64
CA HIS A 69 -7.15 10.63 -13.52
C HIS A 69 -6.17 10.59 -12.36
N ARG A 70 -6.69 10.57 -11.13
CA ARG A 70 -5.93 10.39 -9.89
C ARG A 70 -6.75 9.53 -8.95
N TRP A 71 -6.17 8.45 -8.45
CA TRP A 71 -6.82 7.58 -7.46
C TRP A 71 -7.20 8.35 -6.20
N GLU A 72 -6.44 9.40 -5.86
CA GLU A 72 -6.70 10.29 -4.73
C GLU A 72 -8.02 11.08 -4.86
N ASN A 73 -8.64 11.11 -6.05
CA ASN A 73 -10.00 11.62 -6.22
C ASN A 73 -11.04 10.76 -5.49
N SER A 74 -10.71 9.51 -5.16
CA SER A 74 -11.55 8.60 -4.38
C SER A 74 -11.18 8.60 -2.89
N TYR A 75 -10.29 9.49 -2.44
CA TYR A 75 -9.85 9.50 -1.03
C TYR A 75 -11.04 9.57 -0.06
N PRO A 76 -11.14 8.68 0.94
CA PRO A 76 -12.33 8.60 1.79
C PRO A 76 -12.28 9.63 2.93
N ASP A 77 -12.58 10.90 2.64
CA ASP A 77 -12.52 12.02 3.61
C ASP A 77 -13.34 11.79 4.90
N HIS A 78 -14.41 11.00 4.83
CA HIS A 78 -15.27 10.64 5.97
C HIS A 78 -15.19 9.16 6.37
N GLY A 79 -14.20 8.45 5.84
CA GLY A 79 -13.98 7.04 6.13
C GLY A 79 -12.87 6.80 7.14
N MET A 80 -12.25 5.62 7.03
CA MET A 80 -11.08 5.25 7.80
C MET A 80 -9.90 5.08 6.85
N VAL A 81 -8.85 5.86 7.10
CA VAL A 81 -7.56 5.74 6.42
C VAL A 81 -6.54 5.24 7.42
N LEU A 82 -5.94 4.09 7.14
CA LEU A 82 -4.85 3.55 7.93
C LEU A 82 -3.54 3.71 7.17
N LYS A 83 -2.50 4.15 7.86
CA LYS A 83 -1.12 4.03 7.40
C LYS A 83 -0.60 2.65 7.79
N SER A 84 -0.12 1.90 6.80
CA SER A 84 0.56 0.62 7.00
C SER A 84 2.07 0.78 6.88
N SER A 85 2.82 0.23 7.81
CA SER A 85 4.28 0.07 7.72
C SER A 85 4.62 -1.41 7.74
N LYS A 86 5.57 -1.83 6.90
CA LYS A 86 5.89 -3.23 6.67
C LYS A 86 7.39 -3.45 6.69
N ILE A 87 7.86 -4.48 7.39
CA ILE A 87 9.28 -4.78 7.52
C ILE A 87 9.53 -6.27 7.61
N ASP A 88 10.67 -6.73 7.10
CA ASP A 88 11.15 -8.08 7.40
C ASP A 88 11.44 -8.24 8.90
N LEU A 89 11.00 -9.36 9.46
CA LEU A 89 11.34 -9.75 10.83
C LEU A 89 12.48 -10.77 10.82
N PHE A 90 13.20 -10.82 11.93
CA PHE A 90 14.12 -11.92 12.18
C PHE A 90 13.35 -13.22 12.40
N THR A 91 13.98 -14.33 12.04
CA THR A 91 13.60 -15.66 12.52
C THR A 91 13.84 -15.79 14.03
N ASP A 92 13.32 -16.86 14.62
CA ASP A 92 13.64 -17.27 15.98
C ASP A 92 14.27 -18.67 15.94
N PRO A 93 15.58 -18.81 16.24
CA PRO A 93 16.52 -17.76 16.64
C PRO A 93 16.88 -16.79 15.50
N PRO A 94 17.33 -15.55 15.80
CA PRO A 94 17.55 -14.52 14.79
C PRO A 94 18.71 -14.80 13.85
N VAL A 95 18.44 -14.77 12.55
CA VAL A 95 19.45 -14.86 11.48
C VAL A 95 19.53 -13.54 10.71
N GLN A 96 20.66 -12.82 10.82
CA GLN A 96 20.82 -11.48 10.24
C GLN A 96 20.64 -11.46 8.72
N SER A 97 21.10 -12.49 8.00
CA SER A 97 21.00 -12.57 6.54
C SER A 97 19.57 -12.72 6.02
N GLU A 98 18.61 -13.03 6.90
CA GLU A 98 17.20 -13.25 6.53
C GLU A 98 16.35 -11.99 6.66
N ARG A 99 16.85 -10.95 7.36
CA ARG A 99 16.19 -9.66 7.49
C ARG A 99 16.82 -8.62 6.57
N SER A 100 16.00 -7.94 5.77
CA SER A 100 16.42 -6.76 5.03
C SER A 100 16.30 -5.50 5.87
N ASP A 101 17.19 -4.53 5.63
CA ASP A 101 17.03 -3.15 6.14
C ASP A 101 15.97 -2.34 5.38
N ARG A 102 15.24 -2.99 4.45
CA ARG A 102 14.20 -2.36 3.66
C ARG A 102 12.88 -2.49 4.40
N TRP A 103 12.08 -1.46 4.29
CA TRP A 103 10.75 -1.37 4.83
C TRP A 103 9.90 -0.59 3.83
N ASN A 104 8.58 -0.74 3.93
CA ASN A 104 7.65 -0.05 3.04
C ASN A 104 6.52 0.61 3.83
N ILE A 105 5.93 1.66 3.24
CA ILE A 105 4.71 2.31 3.70
C ILE A 105 3.65 2.12 2.63
N ASP A 106 2.43 1.87 3.08
CA ASP A 106 1.23 1.80 2.24
C ASP A 106 0.05 2.41 2.99
N HIS A 107 -1.12 2.46 2.36
CA HIS A 107 -2.35 2.92 2.98
C HIS A 107 -3.49 1.92 2.80
N VAL A 108 -4.37 1.86 3.79
CA VAL A 108 -5.64 1.13 3.72
C VAL A 108 -6.75 2.16 3.71
N TRP A 109 -7.62 2.08 2.72
CA TRP A 109 -8.80 2.92 2.64
C TRP A 109 -10.06 2.11 2.87
N PHE A 110 -10.91 2.64 3.74
CA PHE A 110 -12.30 2.26 3.91
C PHE A 110 -13.15 3.53 3.81
N ASN A 111 -14.24 3.50 3.06
CA ASN A 111 -15.19 4.60 3.05
C ASN A 111 -15.97 4.68 4.39
N LYS A 112 -16.86 5.67 4.52
CA LYS A 112 -17.66 5.86 5.74
C LYS A 112 -18.51 4.64 6.11
N ALA A 113 -19.15 4.01 5.12
CA ALA A 113 -20.00 2.83 5.34
C ALA A 113 -19.16 1.63 5.77
N GLU A 114 -18.04 1.37 5.11
CA GLU A 114 -17.10 0.30 5.45
C GLU A 114 -16.48 0.52 6.85
N ALA A 115 -16.12 1.76 7.20
CA ALA A 115 -15.63 2.08 8.54
C ALA A 115 -16.68 1.78 9.63
N ARG A 116 -17.97 1.99 9.33
CA ARG A 116 -19.08 1.68 10.25
C ARG A 116 -19.27 0.17 10.47
N LEU A 117 -18.91 -0.67 9.50
CA LEU A 117 -19.02 -2.14 9.58
C LEU A 117 -18.07 -2.77 10.62
N TRP A 118 -17.13 -2.00 11.16
CA TRP A 118 -16.27 -2.46 12.25
C TRP A 118 -16.99 -2.61 13.60
N LEU A 119 -18.26 -2.17 13.67
CA LEU A 119 -19.10 -2.23 14.86
C LEU A 119 -20.52 -2.70 14.46
N PRO A 120 -21.26 -3.42 15.33
CA PRO A 120 -22.71 -3.63 15.15
C PRO A 120 -23.46 -2.29 15.26
N GLU A 121 -24.77 -2.29 14.98
CA GLU A 121 -25.60 -1.07 15.04
C GLU A 121 -25.59 -0.41 16.42
N ASP A 122 -25.63 -1.19 17.51
CA ASP A 122 -25.57 -0.70 18.89
C ASP A 122 -24.59 -1.53 19.75
N PRO A 123 -23.28 -1.25 19.67
CA PRO A 123 -22.26 -2.04 20.38
C PRO A 123 -22.39 -1.86 21.90
N GLN A 124 -22.49 -2.99 22.60
CA GLN A 124 -22.47 -3.08 24.05
C GLN A 124 -21.14 -3.59 24.57
N GLU A 125 -20.78 -3.20 25.80
CA GLU A 125 -19.60 -3.73 26.46
C GLU A 125 -19.70 -5.25 26.64
N GLY A 126 -18.62 -5.97 26.28
CA GLY A 126 -18.59 -7.43 26.25
C GLY A 126 -19.11 -8.07 24.96
N ASP A 127 -19.64 -7.28 24.02
CA ASP A 127 -20.03 -7.80 22.70
C ASP A 127 -18.84 -8.37 21.96
N PHE A 128 -19.13 -9.40 21.17
CA PHE A 128 -18.14 -10.17 20.44
C PHE A 128 -18.68 -10.58 19.07
N TYR A 129 -17.96 -10.23 18.01
CA TYR A 129 -18.42 -10.49 16.64
C TYR A 129 -17.26 -10.59 15.65
N GLU A 130 -17.50 -11.30 14.56
CA GLU A 130 -16.62 -11.30 13.39
C GLU A 130 -16.96 -10.11 12.49
N LEU A 131 -15.93 -9.55 11.88
CA LEU A 131 -16.11 -8.55 10.83
C LEU A 131 -16.60 -9.21 9.54
N PRO A 132 -17.39 -8.49 8.72
CA PRO A 132 -17.88 -9.01 7.47
C PRO A 132 -16.76 -9.19 6.44
N ASP A 133 -16.95 -10.16 5.53
CA ASP A 133 -15.97 -10.56 4.52
C ASP A 133 -15.40 -9.38 3.71
N VAL A 134 -16.24 -8.39 3.37
CA VAL A 134 -15.79 -7.19 2.64
C VAL A 134 -14.63 -6.45 3.32
N ILE A 135 -14.60 -6.44 4.66
CA ILE A 135 -13.53 -5.82 5.46
C ILE A 135 -12.35 -6.76 5.61
N THR A 136 -12.60 -8.05 5.86
CA THR A 136 -11.52 -9.02 6.07
C THR A 136 -10.75 -9.27 4.78
N ASP A 137 -11.46 -9.46 3.67
CA ASP A 137 -10.89 -9.68 2.34
C ASP A 137 -10.07 -8.46 1.93
N ARG A 138 -10.54 -7.25 2.24
CA ARG A 138 -9.79 -6.02 1.99
C ARG A 138 -8.38 -6.10 2.60
N LEU A 139 -8.32 -6.46 3.87
CA LEU A 139 -7.06 -6.51 4.62
C LEU A 139 -6.18 -7.67 4.15
N PHE A 140 -6.75 -8.88 4.02
CA PHE A 140 -5.99 -10.09 3.74
C PHE A 140 -5.57 -10.23 2.28
N CYS A 141 -6.36 -9.71 1.33
CA CYS A 141 -6.01 -9.75 -0.08
C CYS A 141 -4.99 -8.69 -0.48
N PHE A 142 -5.12 -7.47 0.05
CA PHE A 142 -4.40 -6.31 -0.49
C PHE A 142 -3.38 -5.72 0.49
N HIS A 143 -3.54 -5.88 1.80
CA HIS A 143 -2.73 -5.12 2.77
C HIS A 143 -1.74 -5.97 3.55
N LEU A 144 -2.10 -7.21 3.83
CA LEU A 144 -1.24 -8.21 4.48
C LEU A 144 -0.50 -9.05 3.44
N VAL A 145 0.32 -8.39 2.62
CA VAL A 145 1.08 -8.99 1.50
C VAL A 145 2.58 -8.69 1.60
N ASP A 146 3.41 -9.45 0.87
CA ASP A 146 4.88 -9.31 0.87
C ASP A 146 5.41 -8.17 -0.03
N ASN A 147 5.04 -6.91 0.26
CA ASN A 147 5.58 -5.73 -0.42
C ASN A 147 6.62 -4.95 0.42
N ALA A 148 7.38 -5.61 1.31
CA ALA A 148 8.36 -4.94 2.16
C ALA A 148 9.63 -4.45 1.42
N ARG A 149 10.08 -5.17 0.37
CA ARG A 149 11.35 -4.89 -0.34
C ARG A 149 11.19 -4.43 -1.79
N GLY A 150 9.96 -4.45 -2.31
CA GLY A 150 9.62 -4.22 -3.72
C GLY A 150 8.12 -4.42 -3.97
N GLN A 151 7.77 -4.65 -5.23
CA GLN A 151 6.39 -4.85 -5.66
C GLN A 151 6.01 -6.33 -5.54
N THR A 152 4.83 -6.63 -5.00
CA THR A 152 4.28 -7.99 -5.00
C THR A 152 2.93 -8.01 -5.70
N LEU A 153 2.37 -9.21 -5.84
CA LEU A 153 1.00 -9.41 -6.28
C LEU A 153 0.08 -9.58 -5.05
N PRO A 154 -1.15 -9.06 -5.09
CA PRO A 154 -2.16 -9.32 -4.08
C PRO A 154 -2.76 -10.72 -4.24
N PHE A 155 -3.60 -11.10 -3.30
CA PHE A 155 -4.42 -12.32 -3.38
C PHE A 155 -5.82 -12.00 -3.91
N ALA A 156 -6.48 -12.97 -4.51
CA ALA A 156 -7.92 -12.88 -4.78
C ALA A 156 -8.72 -13.42 -3.57
N PRO A 157 -10.01 -13.05 -3.41
CA PRO A 157 -10.85 -13.62 -2.35
C PRO A 157 -10.86 -15.17 -2.35
N GLN A 158 -10.79 -15.78 -3.54
CA GLN A 158 -10.76 -17.24 -3.70
C GLN A 158 -9.46 -17.89 -3.18
N ASP A 159 -8.38 -17.11 -3.01
CA ASP A 159 -7.13 -17.58 -2.43
C ASP A 159 -7.20 -17.67 -0.90
N ILE A 160 -8.18 -17.02 -0.26
CA ILE A 160 -8.42 -17.10 1.18
C ILE A 160 -8.87 -18.53 1.53
N LYS A 161 -8.12 -19.15 2.45
CA LYS A 161 -8.44 -20.48 3.02
C LYS A 161 -8.95 -20.37 4.44
N GLU A 162 -8.47 -19.37 5.18
CA GLU A 162 -8.91 -19.02 6.53
C GLU A 162 -8.93 -17.49 6.64
N SER A 163 -10.00 -16.93 7.20
CA SER A 163 -10.18 -15.50 7.44
C SER A 163 -10.98 -15.32 8.72
N HIS A 164 -10.31 -14.81 9.75
CA HIS A 164 -10.93 -14.50 11.04
C HIS A 164 -10.46 -13.13 11.48
N LEU A 165 -11.39 -12.24 11.75
CA LEU A 165 -11.11 -10.90 12.25
C LEU A 165 -12.22 -10.50 13.18
N GLN A 166 -11.89 -10.57 14.45
CA GLN A 166 -12.85 -10.57 15.53
C GLN A 166 -12.67 -9.34 16.39
N ILE A 167 -13.80 -8.81 16.80
CA ILE A 167 -13.90 -7.64 17.64
C ILE A 167 -14.49 -8.01 18.99
N GLU A 168 -13.83 -7.55 20.05
CA GLU A 168 -14.34 -7.56 21.41
C GLU A 168 -14.55 -6.11 21.84
N VAL A 169 -15.77 -5.73 22.21
CA VAL A 169 -16.06 -4.39 22.74
C VAL A 169 -15.62 -4.34 24.20
N LEU A 170 -14.54 -3.62 24.46
CA LEU A 170 -13.93 -3.53 25.79
C LEU A 170 -14.63 -2.51 26.68
N ILE A 171 -15.00 -1.36 26.13
CA ILE A 171 -15.60 -0.26 26.88
C ILE A 171 -16.64 0.43 26.00
N ARG A 172 -17.84 0.62 26.55
CA ARG A 172 -18.91 1.43 25.95
C ARG A 172 -19.21 2.65 26.81
N ARG A 173 -18.77 3.83 26.36
CA ARG A 173 -19.17 5.14 26.91
C ARG A 173 -20.21 5.79 26.01
N GLN A 174 -20.81 6.89 26.45
CA GLN A 174 -21.93 7.55 25.74
C GLN A 174 -21.73 7.67 24.22
N THR A 175 -20.58 8.20 23.77
CA THR A 175 -20.22 8.28 22.34
C THR A 175 -19.03 7.40 21.96
N SER A 176 -18.16 7.02 22.90
CA SER A 176 -16.92 6.31 22.58
C SER A 176 -17.06 4.80 22.80
N VAL A 177 -16.60 4.02 21.82
CA VAL A 177 -16.52 2.56 21.86
C VAL A 177 -15.06 2.18 21.71
N GLN A 178 -14.49 1.50 22.72
CA GLN A 178 -13.15 0.94 22.62
C GLN A 178 -13.24 -0.53 22.31
N ILE A 179 -12.47 -0.97 21.33
CA ILE A 179 -12.49 -2.34 20.85
C ILE A 179 -11.09 -2.95 20.89
N LYS A 180 -11.06 -4.27 21.12
CA LYS A 180 -9.91 -5.12 20.87
C LYS A 180 -10.15 -5.89 19.59
N ILE A 181 -9.09 -6.00 18.80
CA ILE A 181 -9.08 -6.68 17.52
C ILE A 181 -8.17 -7.91 17.68
N THR A 182 -8.65 -9.06 17.26
CA THR A 182 -7.83 -10.28 17.14
C THR A 182 -8.15 -10.95 15.83
N GLY A 183 -7.15 -11.52 15.16
CA GLY A 183 -7.41 -12.18 13.90
C GLY A 183 -6.29 -13.07 13.44
N HIS A 184 -6.61 -13.90 12.46
CA HIS A 184 -5.66 -14.69 11.73
C HIS A 184 -6.19 -14.95 10.32
N SER A 185 -5.28 -15.22 9.41
CA SER A 185 -5.65 -15.57 8.04
C SER A 185 -4.65 -16.49 7.40
N LYS A 186 -5.10 -17.15 6.33
CA LYS A 186 -4.27 -17.94 5.44
C LYS A 186 -4.73 -17.73 4.01
N THR A 187 -3.88 -17.13 3.20
CA THR A 187 -4.08 -16.95 1.76
C THR A 187 -3.07 -17.80 0.99
N VAL A 188 -3.54 -18.49 -0.04
CA VAL A 188 -2.76 -19.44 -0.83
C VAL A 188 -3.07 -19.22 -2.31
N ALA A 189 -2.15 -18.58 -3.03
CA ALA A 189 -2.26 -18.38 -4.48
C ALA A 189 -1.49 -19.47 -5.23
N ARG A 190 -2.22 -20.26 -6.03
CA ARG A 190 -1.67 -21.36 -6.84
C ARG A 190 -2.21 -21.32 -8.26
N GLY A 191 -1.31 -21.33 -9.24
CA GLY A 191 -1.69 -21.41 -10.64
C GLY A 191 -2.06 -20.06 -11.23
N GLN A 192 -3.21 -19.96 -11.87
CA GLN A 192 -3.58 -18.79 -12.67
C GLN A 192 -3.99 -17.59 -11.80
N TRP A 193 -3.78 -16.40 -12.34
CA TRP A 193 -4.23 -15.14 -11.74
C TRP A 193 -5.76 -15.02 -11.78
N LEU A 194 -6.37 -14.67 -10.64
CA LEU A 194 -7.83 -14.72 -10.45
C LEU A 194 -8.53 -13.36 -10.45
N LEU A 195 -7.79 -12.24 -10.49
CA LEU A 195 -8.36 -10.88 -10.45
C LEU A 195 -8.58 -10.27 -11.86
N GLY A 196 -8.72 -11.11 -12.88
CA GLY A 196 -8.96 -10.69 -14.26
C GLY A 196 -7.76 -9.98 -14.92
N GLN A 197 -7.95 -9.43 -16.11
CA GLN A 197 -6.90 -8.70 -16.83
C GLN A 197 -6.79 -7.26 -16.31
N ASN A 198 -5.62 -6.87 -15.82
CA ASN A 198 -5.29 -5.55 -15.28
C ASN A 198 -3.77 -5.31 -15.33
N ASP A 199 -3.30 -4.17 -14.79
CA ASP A 199 -1.89 -3.78 -14.80
C ASP A 199 -0.99 -4.70 -13.93
N TRP A 200 -1.58 -5.47 -13.01
CA TRP A 200 -0.89 -6.46 -12.17
C TRP A 200 -0.90 -7.88 -12.74
N THR A 201 -1.62 -8.15 -13.83
CA THR A 201 -1.75 -9.51 -14.36
C THR A 201 -0.38 -10.07 -14.73
N PRO A 202 0.09 -11.12 -14.03
CA PRO A 202 1.38 -11.73 -14.32
C PRO A 202 1.32 -12.56 -15.60
N ASN A 203 2.47 -12.76 -16.24
CA ASN A 203 2.64 -13.69 -17.35
C ASN A 203 3.14 -15.09 -16.89
N TYR A 204 3.02 -15.38 -15.60
CA TYR A 204 3.49 -16.59 -14.96
C TYR A 204 2.47 -17.08 -13.91
N GLU A 205 2.57 -18.36 -13.54
CA GLU A 205 1.69 -18.94 -12.52
C GLU A 205 2.12 -18.53 -11.10
N LEU A 206 1.14 -18.19 -10.28
CA LEU A 206 1.32 -17.84 -8.89
C LEU A 206 1.70 -19.06 -8.06
N ASN A 207 2.66 -18.87 -7.17
CA ASN A 207 3.02 -19.85 -6.15
C ASN A 207 3.54 -19.11 -4.91
N HIS A 208 2.64 -18.46 -4.18
CA HIS A 208 2.98 -17.72 -2.96
C HIS A 208 1.83 -17.73 -1.95
N ASP A 209 2.18 -17.61 -0.67
CA ASP A 209 1.24 -17.66 0.46
C ASP A 209 1.53 -16.57 1.48
N MET A 210 0.50 -16.23 2.26
CA MET A 210 0.63 -15.51 3.51
C MET A 210 -0.20 -16.17 4.60
N GLN A 211 0.38 -16.40 5.76
CA GLN A 211 -0.34 -16.74 6.99
C GLN A 211 -0.13 -15.63 8.00
N THR A 212 -1.20 -15.07 8.57
CA THR A 212 -1.07 -13.97 9.52
C THR A 212 -1.69 -14.29 10.88
N ASN A 213 -1.12 -13.69 11.92
CA ASN A 213 -1.78 -13.50 13.21
C ASN A 213 -1.70 -12.02 13.54
N LEU A 214 -2.79 -11.45 14.04
CA LEU A 214 -2.87 -10.03 14.37
C LEU A 214 -3.58 -9.78 15.68
N ILE A 215 -3.19 -8.66 16.29
CA ILE A 215 -3.84 -8.09 17.46
C ILE A 215 -3.89 -6.57 17.31
N GLY A 216 -4.89 -5.94 17.89
CA GLY A 216 -5.02 -4.50 17.83
C GLY A 216 -6.00 -3.94 18.84
N LYS A 217 -6.05 -2.62 18.89
CA LYS A 217 -7.03 -1.84 19.62
C LYS A 217 -7.45 -0.63 18.79
N ALA A 218 -8.70 -0.23 18.94
CA ALA A 218 -9.20 0.97 18.29
C ALA A 218 -10.26 1.64 19.16
N SER A 219 -10.45 2.93 18.92
CA SER A 219 -11.47 3.75 19.56
C SER A 219 -12.33 4.39 18.46
N TYR A 220 -13.64 4.18 18.51
CA TYR A 220 -14.61 4.78 17.60
C TYR A 220 -15.52 5.75 18.35
N ASP A 221 -15.78 6.91 17.78
CA ASP A 221 -16.76 7.85 18.31
C ASP A 221 -18.04 7.80 17.47
N LEU A 222 -19.14 7.37 18.09
CA LEU A 222 -20.47 7.23 17.49
C LEU A 222 -21.10 8.59 17.13
N GLY A 223 -20.73 9.67 17.82
CA GLY A 223 -21.23 11.01 17.53
C GLY A 223 -20.51 11.65 16.33
N LEU A 224 -19.20 11.40 16.21
CA LEU A 224 -18.38 11.84 15.08
C LEU A 224 -18.41 10.86 13.90
N GLU A 225 -18.95 9.66 14.11
CA GLU A 225 -19.02 8.54 13.17
C GLU A 225 -17.66 8.19 12.54
N LYS A 226 -16.61 8.15 13.37
CA LYS A 226 -15.24 7.84 12.91
C LYS A 226 -14.40 7.19 13.99
N PHE A 227 -13.35 6.50 13.54
CA PHE A 227 -12.25 6.12 14.41
C PHE A 227 -11.47 7.35 14.87
N THR A 228 -11.18 7.41 16.16
CA THR A 228 -10.31 8.43 16.77
C THR A 228 -8.93 7.88 17.07
N GLU A 229 -8.83 6.57 17.27
CA GLU A 229 -7.58 5.84 17.46
C GLU A 229 -7.69 4.49 16.77
N PHE A 230 -6.59 4.03 16.17
CA PHE A 230 -6.49 2.70 15.60
C PHE A 230 -5.02 2.29 15.62
N GLU A 231 -4.73 1.15 16.25
CA GLU A 231 -3.42 0.51 16.18
C GLU A 231 -3.60 -1.00 16.08
N MET A 232 -2.99 -1.60 15.07
CA MET A 232 -3.02 -3.05 14.86
C MET A 232 -1.66 -3.52 14.39
N VAL A 233 -1.17 -4.60 14.98
CA VAL A 233 0.08 -5.25 14.58
C VAL A 233 -0.23 -6.64 14.07
N ALA A 234 0.49 -7.07 13.04
CA ALA A 234 0.40 -8.43 12.53
C ALA A 234 1.79 -9.00 12.29
N ILE A 235 1.91 -10.32 12.46
CA ILE A 235 3.05 -11.09 11.97
C ILE A 235 2.53 -11.98 10.85
N GLY A 236 3.12 -11.83 9.67
CA GLY A 236 2.88 -12.67 8.51
C GLY A 236 4.02 -13.64 8.27
N LYS A 237 3.72 -14.92 8.08
CA LYS A 237 4.63 -15.92 7.55
C LYS A 237 4.36 -16.07 6.06
N ARG A 238 5.31 -15.66 5.23
CA ARG A 238 5.24 -15.75 3.77
C ARG A 238 5.94 -16.99 3.25
N TYR A 239 5.41 -17.54 2.17
CA TYR A 239 6.03 -18.63 1.39
C TYR A 239 6.03 -18.26 -0.09
N GLY A 240 7.05 -18.73 -0.81
CA GLY A 240 7.21 -18.41 -2.22
C GLY A 240 7.64 -16.96 -2.47
N LYS A 241 7.56 -16.56 -3.74
CA LYS A 241 8.11 -15.29 -4.24
C LYS A 241 7.26 -14.78 -5.39
N THR A 242 7.26 -13.46 -5.59
CA THR A 242 6.78 -12.84 -6.83
C THR A 242 7.97 -12.23 -7.57
N GLU A 243 7.81 -11.94 -8.86
CA GLU A 243 8.92 -11.52 -9.74
C GLU A 243 9.65 -10.27 -9.21
N ASN A 244 8.90 -9.30 -8.70
CA ASN A 244 9.40 -7.94 -8.41
C ASN A 244 9.54 -7.61 -6.92
N ASN A 245 9.34 -8.57 -6.01
CA ASN A 245 9.39 -8.32 -4.57
C ASN A 245 10.82 -8.38 -3.99
N GLY A 246 11.83 -8.58 -4.83
CA GLY A 246 13.24 -8.61 -4.43
C GLY A 246 13.63 -9.84 -3.61
N ARG A 247 12.84 -10.93 -3.66
CA ARG A 247 13.09 -12.18 -2.91
C ARG A 247 13.87 -13.24 -3.70
N GLN A 248 14.29 -12.97 -4.94
CA GLN A 248 14.93 -13.97 -5.82
C GLN A 248 16.02 -14.79 -5.10
N ASN A 249 16.91 -14.12 -4.36
CA ASN A 249 18.02 -14.72 -3.61
C ASN A 249 17.73 -14.95 -2.12
N SER A 250 16.49 -14.69 -1.67
CA SER A 250 16.07 -14.94 -0.28
C SER A 250 15.57 -16.38 -0.10
N PRO A 251 15.56 -16.91 1.15
CA PRO A 251 14.91 -18.17 1.47
C PRO A 251 13.45 -18.20 1.01
N ASP A 252 12.91 -19.39 0.75
CA ASP A 252 11.55 -19.55 0.23
C ASP A 252 10.46 -19.15 1.24
N SER A 253 10.76 -19.20 2.54
CA SER A 253 9.87 -18.69 3.60
C SER A 253 10.54 -17.64 4.49
N GLY A 254 9.73 -16.87 5.21
CA GLY A 254 10.20 -15.86 6.16
C GLY A 254 9.05 -15.10 6.82
N TYR A 255 9.39 -14.13 7.66
CA TYR A 255 8.42 -13.38 8.45
C TYR A 255 8.42 -11.89 8.10
N ILE A 256 7.23 -11.31 8.12
CA ILE A 256 6.97 -9.89 7.87
C ILE A 256 6.17 -9.34 9.05
N GLY A 257 6.57 -8.19 9.54
CA GLY A 257 5.83 -7.41 10.53
C GLY A 257 5.03 -6.33 9.82
N PHE A 258 3.79 -6.17 10.26
CA PHE A 258 2.89 -5.12 9.80
C PHE A 258 2.46 -4.27 10.99
N LEU A 259 2.47 -2.96 10.81
CA LEU A 259 1.89 -2.00 11.74
C LEU A 259 0.86 -1.16 10.98
N PHE A 260 -0.35 -1.09 11.50
CA PHE A 260 -1.41 -0.21 11.01
C PHE A 260 -1.70 0.82 12.07
N THR A 261 -1.73 2.09 11.66
CA THR A 261 -2.08 3.22 12.52
C THR A 261 -3.07 4.12 11.80
N LEU A 262 -3.93 4.82 12.55
CA LEU A 262 -4.80 5.83 11.96
C LEU A 262 -3.97 6.94 11.29
N ALA A 263 -4.33 7.32 10.06
CA ALA A 263 -3.72 8.44 9.37
C ALA A 263 -3.97 9.77 10.11
N LYS A 264 -3.04 10.71 9.99
CA LYS A 264 -3.09 12.02 10.66
C LYS A 264 -3.69 13.11 9.78
N GLY A 265 -3.96 12.80 8.51
CA GLY A 265 -4.48 13.75 7.53
C GLY A 265 -3.39 14.57 6.87
N ASP A 266 -2.14 14.15 6.96
CA ASP A 266 -1.04 14.77 6.23
C ASP A 266 -1.24 14.55 4.72
N PRO A 267 -0.74 15.43 3.84
CA PRO A 267 -0.86 15.22 2.39
C PRO A 267 -0.32 13.86 1.91
N SER A 268 0.68 13.30 2.60
CA SER A 268 1.21 11.96 2.33
C SER A 268 0.25 10.82 2.66
N ASP A 269 -0.71 11.04 3.54
CA ASP A 269 -1.70 10.02 3.94
C ASP A 269 -2.79 9.84 2.86
N ARG A 270 -2.84 10.76 1.89
CA ARG A 270 -3.76 10.69 0.74
C ARG A 270 -3.25 9.81 -0.38
N ILE A 271 -2.06 9.19 -0.24
CA ILE A 271 -1.53 8.27 -1.25
C ILE A 271 -2.44 7.04 -1.31
N ALA A 272 -2.85 6.68 -2.53
CA ALA A 272 -3.72 5.52 -2.75
C ALA A 272 -3.03 4.20 -2.36
N PRO A 273 -3.81 3.20 -1.90
CA PRO A 273 -3.32 1.84 -1.69
C PRO A 273 -2.57 1.29 -2.90
N ALA A 274 -1.54 0.47 -2.66
CA ALA A 274 -0.76 -0.13 -3.74
C ALA A 274 -1.63 -0.84 -4.80
N PHE A 275 -2.70 -1.51 -4.39
CA PHE A 275 -3.59 -2.30 -5.26
C PHE A 275 -4.96 -1.63 -5.46
N VAL A 276 -5.00 -0.29 -5.49
CA VAL A 276 -6.24 0.49 -5.60
C VAL A 276 -7.05 0.22 -6.88
N ASP A 277 -6.39 -0.25 -7.94
CA ASP A 277 -7.00 -0.57 -9.23
C ASP A 277 -7.80 -1.89 -9.22
N VAL A 278 -7.32 -2.87 -8.46
CA VAL A 278 -8.00 -4.17 -8.23
C VAL A 278 -8.69 -4.25 -6.87
N TYR A 279 -8.83 -3.10 -6.21
CA TYR A 279 -9.45 -2.96 -4.90
C TYR A 279 -10.91 -3.41 -4.99
N ASN A 280 -11.37 -4.27 -4.07
CA ASN A 280 -12.77 -4.72 -3.98
C ASN A 280 -13.74 -3.61 -3.52
N ALA A 281 -13.65 -2.38 -4.05
CA ALA A 281 -14.41 -1.19 -3.66
C ALA A 281 -15.09 -0.54 -4.87
N ASP A 282 -16.42 -0.60 -4.92
CA ASP A 282 -17.21 0.01 -6.01
C ASP A 282 -17.24 1.55 -5.96
N TRP A 283 -16.82 2.13 -4.84
CA TRP A 283 -16.72 3.58 -4.64
C TRP A 283 -15.40 4.18 -5.14
N ILE A 284 -14.43 3.34 -5.54
CA ILE A 284 -13.22 3.80 -6.20
C ILE A 284 -13.54 4.15 -7.65
N ILE A 285 -13.28 5.39 -8.03
CA ILE A 285 -13.39 5.84 -9.41
C ILE A 285 -12.24 5.20 -10.19
N GLN A 286 -12.57 4.37 -11.18
CA GLN A 286 -11.60 3.78 -12.11
C GLN A 286 -11.30 4.77 -13.25
N PRO A 287 -10.07 4.75 -13.82
CA PRO A 287 -9.68 5.58 -14.96
C PRO A 287 -10.42 5.24 -16.26
#